data_AF-A0A256V9Q2-F1
#
_entry.id   AF-A0A256V9Q2-F1
#
_cell.length_a   1.000
_cell.length_b   1.000
_cell.length_c   1.000
_cell.angle_alpha   90.00
_cell.angle_beta   90.00
_cell.angle_gamma   90.00
#
_symmetry.space_group_name_H-M   'P 1'
#
loop_
_entity.id
_entity.type
_entity.pdbx_description
1 polymer ?
#
loop_
_entity_poly.entity_id
_entity_poly.type
_entity_poly.pdbx_seq_one_letter_code
_entity_poly.pdbx_strand_id
1 'polypeptide(L)'
;PTPQYPTDPTDPTKVTPDEPVPTIPGYKPEVPTVTPTDPGVDTPVKYTPDTVNPKPAADQIAIVNYVDQDNNNAQIATSGDLTGKAGDKINYSTADQIKQLEAQGYVLVTDGFPAGATFDDNADQNQVFTVVLKHGHAPVGPNNPHEPGTPVNPDEPNGPKWPAKDTYTKEYTSTVHFV
;
A
#
# COMPACT_ATOMS: atom_id res chain seq x y z
N PRO A 1 -5.38 -23.69 19.23
CA PRO A 1 -5.58 -24.89 20.08
C PRO A 1 -6.49 -25.89 19.35
N THR A 2 -6.03 -27.13 19.18
CA THR A 2 -6.86 -28.24 18.69
C THR A 2 -7.73 -28.72 19.85
N PRO A 3 -9.07 -28.75 19.71
CA PRO A 3 -9.93 -29.34 20.75
C PRO A 3 -9.58 -30.82 20.93
N GLN A 4 -9.56 -31.29 22.18
CA GLN A 4 -9.41 -32.71 22.51
C GLN A 4 -10.78 -33.29 22.88
N TYR A 5 -11.05 -34.52 22.41
CA TYR A 5 -12.26 -35.26 22.72
C TYR A 5 -12.27 -35.72 24.19
N PRO A 6 -13.22 -35.28 25.04
CA PRO A 6 -13.44 -35.87 26.35
C PRO A 6 -13.73 -37.38 26.31
N THR A 7 -12.93 -38.15 27.05
CA THR A 7 -13.11 -39.59 27.25
C THR A 7 -14.35 -39.88 28.12
N ASP A 8 -15.07 -40.97 27.83
CA ASP A 8 -16.22 -41.42 28.62
C ASP A 8 -15.76 -41.78 30.05
N PRO A 9 -16.36 -41.17 31.11
CA PRO A 9 -15.95 -41.39 32.49
C PRO A 9 -16.23 -42.80 33.01
N THR A 10 -17.05 -43.58 32.30
CA THR A 10 -17.44 -44.95 32.65
C THR A 10 -16.77 -46.02 31.80
N ASP A 11 -16.18 -45.64 30.66
CA ASP A 11 -15.46 -46.53 29.75
C ASP A 11 -14.25 -45.80 29.11
N PRO A 12 -13.02 -46.00 29.62
CA PRO A 12 -11.84 -45.26 29.14
C PRO A 12 -11.42 -45.64 27.72
N THR A 13 -12.08 -46.62 27.09
CA THR A 13 -11.85 -46.98 25.68
C THR A 13 -12.72 -46.18 24.71
N LYS A 14 -13.64 -45.36 25.23
CA LYS A 14 -14.61 -44.59 24.43
C LYS A 14 -14.49 -43.09 24.67
N VAL A 15 -14.91 -42.33 23.67
CA VAL A 15 -15.09 -40.88 23.75
C VAL A 15 -16.55 -40.56 24.05
N THR A 16 -16.80 -39.36 24.58
CA THR A 16 -18.15 -38.83 24.75
C THR A 16 -18.79 -38.67 23.36
N PRO A 17 -19.98 -39.25 23.10
CA PRO A 17 -20.65 -39.08 21.81
C PRO A 17 -21.19 -37.67 21.58
N ASP A 18 -21.46 -37.36 20.31
CA ASP A 18 -22.15 -36.16 19.84
C ASP A 18 -21.50 -34.85 20.29
N GLU A 19 -20.17 -34.79 20.25
CA GLU A 19 -19.44 -33.57 20.58
C GLU A 19 -19.71 -32.46 19.55
N PRO A 20 -19.99 -31.22 20.01
CA PRO A 20 -20.26 -30.10 19.11
C PRO A 20 -19.01 -29.72 18.33
N VAL A 21 -19.17 -29.47 17.03
CA VAL A 21 -18.07 -28.96 16.20
C VAL A 21 -17.92 -27.44 16.40
N PRO A 22 -16.71 -26.87 16.21
CA PRO A 22 -16.49 -25.43 16.34
C PRO A 22 -17.39 -24.59 15.43
N THR A 23 -17.84 -23.43 15.93
CA THR A 23 -18.50 -22.42 15.11
C THR A 23 -17.45 -21.52 14.45
N ILE A 24 -17.55 -21.35 13.14
CA ILE A 24 -16.64 -20.50 12.35
C ILE A 24 -17.51 -19.41 11.70
N PRO A 25 -17.28 -18.10 11.99
CA PRO A 25 -18.08 -17.03 11.42
C PRO A 25 -18.15 -17.10 9.88
N GLY A 26 -19.37 -17.09 9.33
CA GLY A 26 -19.62 -17.20 7.89
C GLY A 26 -19.51 -18.60 7.30
N TYR A 27 -19.29 -19.62 8.12
CA TYR A 27 -19.24 -21.02 7.70
C TYR A 27 -20.15 -21.90 8.57
N LYS A 28 -20.83 -22.82 7.91
CA LYS A 28 -21.68 -23.83 8.54
C LYS A 28 -21.05 -25.21 8.36
N PRO A 29 -20.93 -26.02 9.43
CA PRO A 29 -20.47 -27.39 9.30
C PRO A 29 -21.54 -28.25 8.60
N GLU A 30 -21.13 -29.25 7.83
CA GLU A 30 -22.07 -30.21 7.20
C GLU A 30 -22.80 -31.05 8.27
N VAL A 31 -22.15 -31.31 9.41
CA VAL A 31 -22.70 -32.01 10.57
C VAL A 31 -22.47 -31.19 11.84
N PRO A 32 -23.48 -30.98 12.70
CA PRO A 32 -23.36 -30.13 13.89
C PRO A 32 -22.57 -30.78 15.03
N THR A 33 -22.46 -32.11 15.02
CA THR A 33 -21.76 -32.91 16.03
C THR A 33 -20.93 -34.01 15.37
N VAL A 34 -19.93 -34.51 16.08
CA VAL A 34 -19.14 -35.68 15.70
C VAL A 34 -19.03 -36.67 16.86
N THR A 35 -18.94 -37.96 16.52
CA THR A 35 -18.56 -39.01 17.47
C THR A 35 -17.32 -39.71 16.91
N PRO A 36 -16.11 -39.41 17.42
CA PRO A 36 -14.89 -40.05 16.96
C PRO A 36 -14.92 -41.56 17.21
N THR A 37 -14.47 -42.33 16.23
CA THR A 37 -14.28 -43.78 16.38
C THR A 37 -12.87 -44.14 16.85
N ASP A 38 -11.92 -43.22 16.69
CA ASP A 38 -10.54 -43.35 17.16
C ASP A 38 -10.06 -42.01 17.77
N PRO A 39 -9.84 -41.92 19.09
CA PRO A 39 -9.41 -40.68 19.75
C PRO A 39 -7.97 -40.27 19.42
N GLY A 40 -7.16 -41.16 18.84
CA GLY A 40 -5.79 -40.86 18.43
C GLY A 40 -5.67 -40.23 17.03
N VAL A 41 -6.80 -40.09 16.33
CA VAL A 41 -6.85 -39.61 14.94
C VAL A 41 -7.74 -38.36 14.86
N ASP A 42 -7.31 -37.39 14.06
CA ASP A 42 -8.12 -36.19 13.80
C ASP A 42 -9.42 -36.56 13.06
N THR A 43 -10.56 -36.12 13.59
CA THR A 43 -11.85 -36.22 12.88
C THR A 43 -12.01 -35.02 11.94
N PRO A 44 -11.99 -35.20 10.61
CA PRO A 44 -12.20 -34.09 9.69
C PRO A 44 -13.66 -33.65 9.71
N VAL A 45 -13.89 -32.35 9.88
CA VAL A 45 -15.22 -31.73 9.73
C VAL A 45 -15.18 -30.80 8.53
N LYS A 46 -16.09 -31.01 7.58
CA LYS A 46 -16.22 -30.17 6.40
C LYS A 46 -17.13 -28.98 6.69
N TYR A 47 -16.64 -27.79 6.34
CA TYR A 47 -17.36 -26.53 6.45
C TYR A 47 -17.72 -26.02 5.06
N THR A 48 -18.93 -25.47 4.93
CA THR A 48 -19.42 -24.79 3.73
C THR A 48 -19.80 -23.34 4.08
N PRO A 49 -19.72 -22.38 3.16
CA PRO A 49 -20.17 -21.02 3.42
C PRO A 49 -21.61 -20.99 3.95
N ASP A 50 -21.83 -20.30 5.06
CA ASP A 50 -23.17 -20.11 5.63
C ASP A 50 -23.90 -19.00 4.85
N THR A 51 -24.89 -19.38 4.05
CA THR A 51 -25.70 -18.43 3.26
C THR A 51 -26.78 -17.74 4.09
N VAL A 52 -27.07 -18.24 5.30
CA VAL A 52 -28.07 -17.66 6.21
C VAL A 52 -27.42 -16.63 7.12
N ASN A 53 -26.22 -16.94 7.63
CA ASN A 53 -25.41 -16.03 8.45
C ASN A 53 -24.01 -15.83 7.84
N PRO A 54 -23.89 -15.12 6.70
CA PRO A 54 -22.60 -14.87 6.08
C PRO A 54 -21.70 -14.05 7.00
N LYS A 55 -20.37 -14.18 6.83
CA LYS A 55 -19.41 -13.29 7.50
C LYS A 55 -19.78 -11.85 7.15
N PRO A 56 -19.93 -10.93 8.13
CA PRO A 56 -20.22 -9.53 7.84
C PRO A 56 -19.19 -8.98 6.87
N ALA A 57 -19.65 -8.26 5.85
CA ALA A 57 -18.78 -7.61 4.88
C ALA A 57 -17.93 -6.55 5.60
N ALA A 58 -16.66 -6.90 5.85
CA ALA A 58 -15.69 -5.99 6.43
C ALA A 58 -15.35 -4.89 5.42
N ASP A 59 -15.10 -3.69 5.95
CA ASP A 59 -14.55 -2.61 5.14
C ASP A 59 -13.15 -3.02 4.67
N GLN A 60 -12.85 -2.66 3.43
CA GLN A 60 -11.56 -2.84 2.79
C GLN A 60 -10.81 -1.52 2.84
N ILE A 61 -9.49 -1.59 2.90
CA ILE A 61 -8.62 -0.41 2.92
C ILE A 61 -7.69 -0.48 1.70
N ALA A 62 -7.68 0.60 0.93
CA ALA A 62 -6.70 0.82 -0.13
C ALA A 62 -5.85 2.05 0.18
N ILE A 63 -4.57 2.01 -0.19
CA ILE A 63 -3.61 3.10 0.00
C ILE A 63 -2.84 3.31 -1.30
N VAL A 64 -2.71 4.56 -1.72
CA VAL A 64 -1.84 4.97 -2.83
C VAL A 64 -0.65 5.73 -2.26
N ASN A 65 0.54 5.15 -2.39
CA ASN A 65 1.79 5.77 -1.93
C ASN A 65 2.55 6.39 -3.09
N TYR A 66 3.10 7.59 -2.87
CA TYR A 66 3.95 8.29 -3.81
C TYR A 66 5.38 8.19 -3.31
N VAL A 67 6.29 7.66 -4.14
CA VAL A 67 7.68 7.39 -3.74
C VAL A 67 8.67 8.09 -4.66
N ASP A 68 9.77 8.56 -4.07
CA ASP A 68 10.90 9.15 -4.79
C ASP A 68 11.96 8.09 -5.10
N GLN A 69 12.07 7.73 -6.38
CA GLN A 69 13.02 6.76 -6.90
C GLN A 69 14.48 7.16 -6.64
N ASP A 70 14.79 8.46 -6.66
CA ASP A 70 16.16 8.95 -6.51
C ASP A 70 16.59 9.04 -5.03
N ASN A 71 15.64 8.89 -4.11
CA ASN A 71 15.86 8.89 -2.67
C ASN A 71 15.42 7.56 -2.05
N ASN A 72 15.93 6.44 -2.60
CA ASN A 72 15.70 5.09 -2.09
C ASN A 72 14.21 4.71 -1.96
N ASN A 73 13.35 5.17 -2.88
CA ASN A 73 11.89 5.00 -2.83
C ASN A 73 11.26 5.56 -1.54
N ALA A 74 11.82 6.63 -0.97
CA ALA A 74 11.23 7.31 0.17
C ALA A 74 9.81 7.79 -0.15
N GLN A 75 8.87 7.55 0.76
CA GLN A 75 7.50 8.02 0.61
C GLN A 75 7.44 9.54 0.79
N ILE A 76 6.92 10.23 -0.22
CA ILE A 76 6.82 11.70 -0.27
C ILE A 76 5.38 12.20 -0.17
N ALA A 77 4.40 11.36 -0.49
CA ALA A 77 2.98 11.62 -0.25
C ALA A 77 2.19 10.31 -0.14
N THR A 78 0.95 10.39 0.31
CA THR A 78 0.02 9.25 0.38
C THR A 78 -1.43 9.72 0.24
N SER A 79 -2.30 8.87 -0.28
CA SER A 79 -3.75 9.08 -0.22
C SER A 79 -4.31 9.02 1.21
N GLY A 80 -3.56 8.41 2.15
CA GLY A 80 -4.14 7.88 3.37
C GLY A 80 -5.05 6.68 3.10
N ASP A 81 -5.86 6.31 4.09
CA ASP A 81 -6.78 5.18 4.00
C ASP A 81 -8.00 5.54 3.16
N LEU A 82 -8.15 4.86 2.03
CA LEU A 82 -9.37 4.84 1.24
C LEU A 82 -10.18 3.64 1.72
N THR A 83 -11.45 3.83 2.09
CA THR A 83 -12.30 2.77 2.64
C THR A 83 -13.52 2.50 1.78
N GLY A 84 -13.91 1.22 1.66
CA GLY A 84 -15.08 0.81 0.90
C GLY A 84 -15.43 -0.67 1.09
N LYS A 85 -16.47 -1.16 0.43
CA LYS A 85 -16.79 -2.60 0.43
C LYS A 85 -16.05 -3.30 -0.70
N ALA A 86 -15.84 -4.60 -0.55
CA ALA A 86 -15.23 -5.43 -1.58
C ALA A 86 -15.98 -5.29 -2.92
N GLY A 87 -15.23 -5.04 -4.00
CA GLY A 87 -15.76 -4.80 -5.34
C GLY A 87 -16.22 -3.37 -5.62
N ASP A 88 -16.34 -2.50 -4.61
CA ASP A 88 -16.66 -1.08 -4.83
C ASP A 88 -15.54 -0.39 -5.61
N LYS A 89 -15.89 0.57 -6.45
CA LYS A 89 -14.92 1.41 -7.13
C LYS A 89 -14.20 2.32 -6.12
N ILE A 90 -12.87 2.35 -6.21
CA ILE A 90 -12.05 3.29 -5.45
C ILE A 90 -12.20 4.67 -6.11
N ASN A 91 -12.94 5.58 -5.47
CA ASN A 91 -13.19 6.93 -5.97
C ASN A 91 -12.02 7.87 -5.65
N TYR A 92 -10.86 7.57 -6.21
CA TYR A 92 -9.62 8.32 -6.05
C TYR A 92 -8.99 8.60 -7.41
N SER A 93 -8.17 9.66 -7.50
CA SER A 93 -7.38 10.01 -8.66
C SER A 93 -6.00 10.49 -8.21
N THR A 94 -4.97 10.03 -8.90
CA THR A 94 -3.57 10.43 -8.67
C THR A 94 -3.25 11.80 -9.26
N ALA A 95 -4.10 12.33 -10.15
CA ALA A 95 -3.79 13.47 -10.99
C ALA A 95 -3.40 14.73 -10.22
N ASP A 96 -4.16 15.11 -9.19
CA ASP A 96 -3.91 16.35 -8.43
C ASP A 96 -2.62 16.25 -7.61
N GLN A 97 -2.37 15.10 -6.99
CA GLN A 97 -1.14 14.88 -6.22
C GLN A 97 0.09 14.79 -7.11
N ILE A 98 0.00 14.12 -8.27
CA ILE A 98 1.06 14.11 -9.27
C ILE A 98 1.36 15.54 -9.73
N LYS A 99 0.33 16.32 -10.08
CA LYS A 99 0.49 17.70 -10.52
C LYS A 99 1.17 18.57 -9.46
N GLN A 100 0.82 18.41 -8.18
CA GLN A 100 1.50 19.11 -7.08
C GLN A 100 2.98 18.72 -6.96
N LEU A 101 3.30 17.43 -7.09
CA LEU A 101 4.68 16.95 -7.04
C LEU A 101 5.49 17.41 -8.25
N GLU A 102 4.90 17.40 -9.44
CA GLU A 102 5.51 17.96 -10.65
C GLU A 102 5.82 19.45 -10.49
N ALA A 103 4.90 20.21 -9.88
CA ALA A 103 5.11 21.62 -9.59
C ALA A 103 6.27 21.84 -8.60
N GLN A 104 6.51 20.91 -7.69
CA GLN A 104 7.65 20.89 -6.76
C GLN A 104 8.97 20.40 -7.40
N GLY A 105 8.94 20.04 -8.69
CA GLY A 105 10.12 19.65 -9.45
C GLY A 105 10.34 18.13 -9.55
N TYR A 106 9.36 17.31 -9.19
CA TYR A 106 9.40 15.88 -9.51
C TYR A 106 8.95 15.61 -10.95
N VAL A 107 9.24 14.41 -11.44
CA VAL A 107 8.79 13.91 -12.73
C VAL A 107 8.20 12.53 -12.53
N LEU A 108 6.99 12.30 -13.05
CA LEU A 108 6.36 10.98 -13.01
C LEU A 108 7.22 9.96 -13.75
N VAL A 109 7.49 8.82 -13.10
CA VAL A 109 8.13 7.66 -13.70
C VAL A 109 7.07 6.60 -14.03
N THR A 110 6.20 6.29 -13.07
CA THR A 110 5.15 5.29 -13.24
C THR A 110 3.97 5.59 -12.34
N ASP A 111 2.76 5.55 -12.90
CA ASP A 111 1.53 5.56 -12.12
C ASP A 111 1.01 4.12 -11.98
N GLY A 112 1.14 3.55 -10.78
CA GLY A 112 0.66 2.21 -10.45
C GLY A 112 -0.80 2.15 -9.99
N PHE A 113 -1.54 3.26 -9.99
CA PHE A 113 -2.96 3.27 -9.65
C PHE A 113 -3.82 3.10 -10.93
N PRO A 114 -4.47 1.94 -11.13
CA PRO A 114 -5.17 1.66 -12.38
C PRO A 114 -6.51 2.43 -12.45
N ALA A 115 -6.86 2.88 -13.66
CA ALA A 115 -8.15 3.49 -13.91
C ALA A 115 -9.29 2.49 -13.61
N GLY A 116 -10.22 2.89 -12.73
CA GLY A 116 -11.33 2.03 -12.34
C GLY A 116 -10.97 0.94 -11.33
N ALA A 117 -9.88 1.12 -10.58
CA ALA A 117 -9.54 0.26 -9.45
C ALA A 117 -10.75 0.01 -8.53
N THR A 118 -10.83 -1.21 -8.01
CA THR A 118 -11.85 -1.64 -7.04
C THR A 118 -11.17 -2.18 -5.79
N PHE A 119 -11.85 -2.08 -4.66
CA PHE A 119 -11.41 -2.72 -3.42
C PHE A 119 -11.43 -4.24 -3.59
N ASP A 120 -10.38 -4.92 -3.12
CA ASP A 120 -10.33 -6.38 -3.09
C ASP A 120 -11.24 -6.97 -1.99
N ASP A 121 -11.17 -8.27 -1.74
CA ASP A 121 -11.96 -8.96 -0.71
C ASP A 121 -11.12 -9.40 0.50
N ASN A 122 -9.91 -8.84 0.66
CA ASN A 122 -8.95 -9.25 1.67
C ASN A 122 -8.83 -8.23 2.81
N ALA A 123 -9.78 -8.25 3.74
CA ALA A 123 -9.79 -7.33 4.88
C ALA A 123 -8.59 -7.49 5.85
N ASP A 124 -7.81 -8.58 5.73
CA ASP A 124 -6.64 -8.82 6.56
C ASP A 124 -5.36 -8.13 6.00
N GLN A 125 -5.41 -7.60 4.77
CA GLN A 125 -4.30 -6.88 4.16
C GLN A 125 -4.79 -5.64 3.41
N ASN A 126 -4.15 -4.51 3.65
CA ASN A 126 -4.45 -3.30 2.89
C ASN A 126 -3.97 -3.46 1.44
N GLN A 127 -4.82 -3.09 0.49
CA GLN A 127 -4.48 -3.02 -0.92
C GLN A 127 -3.57 -1.81 -1.16
N VAL A 128 -2.34 -2.02 -1.63
CA VAL A 128 -1.38 -0.92 -1.82
C VAL A 128 -1.08 -0.70 -3.31
N PHE A 129 -1.24 0.53 -3.76
CA PHE A 129 -0.80 1.02 -5.06
C PHE A 129 0.39 1.97 -4.88
N THR A 130 1.28 2.04 -5.86
CA THR A 130 2.47 2.90 -5.79
C THR A 130 2.60 3.74 -7.05
N VAL A 131 2.77 5.05 -6.85
CA VAL A 131 3.15 6.01 -7.86
C VAL A 131 4.62 6.35 -7.66
N VAL A 132 5.44 6.15 -8.68
CA VAL A 132 6.88 6.37 -8.64
C VAL A 132 7.20 7.68 -9.36
N LEU A 133 7.94 8.55 -8.69
CA LEU A 133 8.46 9.80 -9.22
C LEU A 133 9.98 9.86 -9.05
N LYS A 134 10.63 10.78 -9.75
CA LYS A 134 12.06 11.08 -9.63
C LYS A 134 12.30 12.58 -9.63
N HIS A 135 13.50 13.03 -9.34
CA HIS A 135 13.83 14.45 -9.44
C HIS A 135 13.88 14.91 -10.90
N GLY A 136 13.27 16.07 -11.16
CA GLY A 136 13.48 16.84 -12.38
C GLY A 136 14.83 17.55 -12.35
N HIS A 137 15.32 17.90 -13.54
CA HIS A 137 16.55 18.66 -13.70
C HIS A 137 16.33 19.82 -14.67
N ALA A 138 16.83 20.99 -14.28
CA ALA A 138 16.86 22.17 -15.14
C ALA A 138 18.32 22.62 -15.29
N PRO A 139 18.81 22.86 -16.51
CA PRO A 139 20.19 23.29 -16.71
C PRO A 139 20.41 24.68 -16.11
N VAL A 140 21.58 24.91 -15.51
CA VAL A 140 22.01 26.23 -15.04
C VAL A 140 23.47 26.44 -15.41
N GLY A 141 23.84 27.64 -15.83
CA GLY A 141 25.21 27.94 -16.20
C GLY A 141 25.38 29.30 -16.88
N PRO A 142 26.61 29.67 -17.30
CA PRO A 142 26.85 30.93 -18.01
C PRO A 142 26.02 31.08 -19.28
N ASN A 143 25.73 29.97 -19.97
CA ASN A 143 24.91 29.93 -21.18
C ASN A 143 23.40 29.70 -20.90
N ASN A 144 23.03 29.45 -19.65
CA ASN A 144 21.64 29.37 -19.20
C ASN A 144 21.50 30.07 -17.84
N PRO A 145 21.68 31.41 -17.81
CA PRO A 145 21.67 32.15 -16.56
C PRO A 145 20.23 32.28 -16.05
N HIS A 146 20.07 32.12 -14.74
CA HIS A 146 18.82 32.39 -14.03
C HIS A 146 19.09 33.32 -12.86
N GLU A 147 18.07 34.06 -12.43
CA GLU A 147 18.18 34.96 -11.28
C GLU A 147 18.28 34.13 -9.99
N PRO A 148 19.39 34.21 -9.23
CA PRO A 148 19.56 33.43 -8.02
C PRO A 148 18.46 33.68 -7.00
N GLY A 149 18.02 32.63 -6.31
CA GLY A 149 16.99 32.71 -5.29
C GLY A 149 15.57 32.84 -5.83
N THR A 150 15.38 33.00 -7.15
CA THR A 150 14.05 32.89 -7.76
C THR A 150 13.63 31.43 -7.89
N PRO A 151 12.33 31.12 -7.82
CA PRO A 151 11.81 29.77 -8.00
C PRO A 151 12.16 29.22 -9.39
N VAL A 152 12.51 27.93 -9.44
CA VAL A 152 12.65 27.19 -10.71
C VAL A 152 11.30 27.09 -11.43
N ASN A 153 10.23 26.91 -10.67
CA ASN A 153 8.85 26.98 -11.14
C ASN A 153 8.17 28.26 -10.59
N PRO A 154 7.84 29.26 -11.44
CA PRO A 154 7.23 30.52 -10.99
C PRO A 154 5.88 30.36 -10.27
N ASP A 155 5.11 29.31 -10.59
CA ASP A 155 3.82 29.03 -9.96
C ASP A 155 3.97 28.44 -8.54
N GLU A 156 5.18 28.02 -8.16
CA GLU A 156 5.52 27.44 -6.85
C GLU A 156 6.61 28.27 -6.15
N PRO A 157 6.26 29.41 -5.53
CA PRO A 157 7.24 30.36 -4.97
C PRO A 157 8.09 29.79 -3.81
N ASN A 158 7.60 28.72 -3.18
CA ASN A 158 8.28 28.01 -2.11
C ASN A 158 9.05 26.76 -2.59
N GLY A 159 8.99 26.45 -3.88
CA GLY A 159 9.67 25.30 -4.48
C GLY A 159 11.19 25.48 -4.61
N PRO A 160 11.88 24.56 -5.31
CA PRO A 160 13.31 24.66 -5.58
C PRO A 160 13.67 26.02 -6.20
N LYS A 161 14.80 26.60 -5.77
CA LYS A 161 15.26 27.93 -6.22
C LYS A 161 16.55 27.83 -7.02
N TRP A 162 16.73 28.73 -7.97
CA TRP A 162 17.96 28.82 -8.74
C TRP A 162 19.16 29.14 -7.82
N PRO A 163 20.31 28.48 -8.03
CA PRO A 163 21.46 28.63 -7.16
C PRO A 163 22.18 29.98 -7.37
N ALA A 164 23.07 30.34 -6.45
CA ALA A 164 23.95 31.49 -6.59
C ALA A 164 24.85 31.37 -7.84
N LYS A 165 25.13 32.51 -8.51
CA LYS A 165 25.95 32.54 -9.74
C LYS A 165 27.32 31.90 -9.56
N ASP A 166 27.94 32.14 -8.40
CA ASP A 166 29.27 31.64 -8.03
C ASP A 166 29.37 30.11 -7.99
N THR A 167 28.23 29.40 -7.94
CA THR A 167 28.22 27.93 -8.01
C THR A 167 28.47 27.40 -9.43
N TYR A 168 28.30 28.24 -10.47
CA TYR A 168 28.43 27.85 -11.88
C TYR A 168 29.26 28.82 -12.73
N THR A 169 29.79 29.90 -12.17
CA THR A 169 30.75 30.81 -12.84
C THR A 169 32.15 30.66 -12.26
N LYS A 170 33.16 30.53 -13.12
CA LYS A 170 34.58 30.64 -12.76
C LYS A 170 35.20 31.85 -13.45
N GLU A 171 35.82 32.72 -12.67
CA GLU A 171 36.66 33.79 -13.22
C GLU A 171 38.07 33.25 -13.52
N TYR A 172 38.61 33.63 -14.68
CA TYR A 172 39.99 33.35 -15.07
C TYR A 172 40.66 34.66 -15.49
N THR A 173 41.83 34.94 -14.92
CA THR A 173 42.69 36.06 -15.33
C THR A 173 43.92 35.53 -16.05
N SER A 174 44.30 36.16 -17.16
CA SER A 174 45.52 35.86 -17.92
C SER A 174 46.27 37.16 -18.17
N THR A 175 47.54 37.21 -17.77
CA THR A 175 48.41 38.38 -17.93
C THR A 175 49.49 38.06 -18.95
N VAL A 176 49.53 38.83 -20.03
CA VAL A 176 50.62 38.78 -21.01
C VAL A 176 51.71 39.74 -20.55
N HIS A 177 52.91 39.23 -20.30
CA HIS A 177 54.09 40.04 -20.05
C HIS A 177 54.78 40.40 -21.37
N PHE A 178 55.03 41.68 -21.60
CA PHE A 178 55.85 42.16 -22.71
C PHE A 178 57.33 42.11 -22.30
N VAL A 179 58.20 41.60 -23.19
CA VAL A 179 59.67 41.57 -23.06
C VAL A 179 60.35 42.53 -24.02
#